data_AF-A0A7Y8G8Z2-F1
#
_entry.id   AF-A0A7Y8G8Z2-F1
#
_cell.length_a   1.000
_cell.length_b   1.000
_cell.length_c   1.000
_cell.angle_alpha   90.00
_cell.angle_beta   90.00
_cell.angle_gamma   90.00
#
_symmetry.space_group_name_H-M   'P 1'
#
loop_
_entity.id
_entity.type
_entity.pdbx_description
1 polymer ?
#
loop_
_entity_poly.entity_id
_entity_poly.type
_entity_poly.pdbx_seq_one_letter_code
_entity_poly.pdbx_strand_id
1 'polypeptide(L)'
;MAEPEDAKPAIGRFNTNDETKRIVWTQTAGHCELCGTDLTFDYRAGKPMKWGEVAHILPASPKGPRGRADHDAEAHTNDTANLMLLCPGCHDKIDRDADGYPENDLSGLHQAYLERIRIAATTPDGGRAIPLIVQSQHFQTINDIPVRDLLTAMSAEGLTAFDQGIKIAFPAPGPRGRDAAYWQNVKDSIQYELEQQLKRRGGTYGDSPALAVVGLADIPALMMLGQSIGDRSKRLIFSFHREHLLCSGLM
;
A
#
# COMPACT_ATOMS: atom_id res chain seq x y z
N MET A 1 -6.38 61.93 -22.39
CA MET A 1 -5.48 61.54 -21.28
C MET A 1 -6.13 60.31 -20.68
N ALA A 2 -5.65 59.12 -21.06
CA ALA A 2 -6.10 57.86 -20.46
C ALA A 2 -5.29 57.67 -19.18
N GLU A 3 -5.97 57.44 -18.06
CA GLU A 3 -5.33 57.10 -16.80
C GLU A 3 -4.55 55.79 -16.95
N PRO A 4 -3.34 55.67 -16.37
CA PRO A 4 -2.62 54.41 -16.38
C PRO A 4 -3.38 53.43 -15.47
N GLU A 5 -3.80 52.29 -16.04
CA GLU A 5 -4.24 51.15 -15.24
C GLU A 5 -3.09 50.74 -14.31
N ASP A 6 -3.35 50.82 -13.00
CA ASP A 6 -2.45 50.33 -11.96
C ASP A 6 -2.16 48.84 -12.22
N ALA A 7 -0.94 48.56 -12.67
CA ALA A 7 -0.46 47.20 -12.80
C ALA A 7 -0.49 46.52 -11.42
N LYS A 8 -1.37 45.53 -11.25
CA LYS A 8 -1.42 44.68 -10.05
C LYS A 8 0.00 44.21 -9.71
N PRO A 9 0.47 44.37 -8.47
CA PRO A 9 1.81 43.96 -8.08
C PRO A 9 1.97 42.46 -8.34
N ALA A 10 3.16 42.04 -8.77
CA ALA A 10 3.47 40.62 -8.97
C ALA A 10 3.30 39.88 -7.64
N ILE A 11 2.17 39.20 -7.50
CA ILE A 11 1.79 38.46 -6.31
C ILE A 11 2.86 37.36 -6.08
N GLY A 12 3.53 37.44 -4.94
CA GLY A 12 4.54 36.45 -4.53
C GLY A 12 3.92 35.06 -4.31
N ARG A 13 4.76 34.06 -4.03
CA ARG A 13 4.30 32.71 -3.67
C ARG A 13 3.49 32.77 -2.37
N PHE A 14 2.25 32.29 -2.39
CA PHE A 14 1.47 32.14 -1.17
C PHE A 14 2.01 30.98 -0.34
N ASN A 15 2.14 31.22 0.97
CA ASN A 15 2.62 30.21 1.91
C ASN A 15 1.44 29.59 2.64
N THR A 16 1.41 28.26 2.69
CA THR A 16 0.49 27.53 3.56
C THR A 16 0.80 27.83 5.03
N ASN A 17 -0.23 28.11 5.81
CA ASN A 17 -0.10 28.39 7.24
C ASN A 17 0.31 27.12 8.02
N ASP A 18 0.83 27.29 9.24
CA ASP A 18 1.36 26.17 10.02
C ASP A 18 0.28 25.22 10.55
N GLU A 19 -0.96 25.70 10.70
CA GLU A 19 -2.09 24.86 11.10
C GLU A 19 -2.47 23.87 10.01
N THR A 20 -2.67 24.35 8.78
CA THR A 20 -2.93 23.52 7.60
C THR A 20 -1.77 22.56 7.37
N LYS A 21 -0.51 23.00 7.51
CA LYS A 21 0.64 22.09 7.41
C LYS A 21 0.56 20.96 8.44
N ARG A 22 0.19 21.25 9.70
CA ARG A 22 0.00 20.20 10.72
C ARG A 22 -1.10 19.23 10.31
N ILE A 23 -2.22 19.73 9.80
CA ILE A 23 -3.33 18.89 9.33
C ILE A 23 -2.87 17.95 8.21
N VAL A 24 -2.18 18.45 7.19
CA VAL A 24 -1.64 17.64 6.09
C VAL A 24 -0.70 16.56 6.62
N TRP A 25 0.21 16.91 7.52
CA TRP A 25 1.11 15.95 8.16
C TRP A 25 0.36 14.85 8.94
N THR A 26 -0.73 15.19 9.63
CA THR A 26 -1.55 14.23 10.37
C THR A 26 -2.36 13.34 9.44
N GLN A 27 -3.01 13.91 8.42
CA GLN A 27 -3.83 13.17 7.43
C GLN A 27 -3.01 12.15 6.64
N THR A 28 -1.73 12.43 6.42
CA THR A 28 -0.81 11.57 5.66
C THR A 28 -0.03 10.62 6.55
N ALA A 29 -0.33 10.56 7.85
CA ALA A 29 0.39 9.78 8.85
C ALA A 29 1.93 9.98 8.79
N GLY A 30 2.39 11.17 8.39
CA GLY A 30 3.81 11.50 8.29
C GLY A 30 4.59 10.73 7.21
N HIS A 31 3.93 10.17 6.20
CA HIS A 31 4.59 9.44 5.12
C HIS A 31 4.45 10.19 3.78
N CYS A 32 5.44 10.04 2.91
CA CYS A 32 5.38 10.58 1.55
C CYS A 32 4.24 9.94 0.77
N GLU A 33 3.36 10.75 0.18
CA GLU A 33 2.19 10.24 -0.54
C GLU A 33 2.54 9.51 -1.83
N LEU A 34 3.68 9.83 -2.45
CA LEU A 34 4.11 9.22 -3.71
C LEU A 34 4.96 7.95 -3.54
N CYS A 35 5.84 7.90 -2.54
CA CYS A 35 6.76 6.78 -2.36
C CYS A 35 6.57 6.00 -1.05
N GLY A 36 5.74 6.49 -0.12
CA GLY A 36 5.48 5.86 1.17
C GLY A 36 6.66 5.89 2.14
N THR A 37 7.69 6.70 1.91
CA THR A 37 8.80 6.85 2.86
C THR A 37 8.31 7.52 4.14
N ASP A 38 8.71 7.00 5.30
CA ASP A 38 8.49 7.63 6.61
C ASP A 38 9.29 8.94 6.71
N LEU A 39 8.59 10.05 6.92
CA LEU A 39 9.16 11.40 6.98
C LEU A 39 9.30 11.91 8.43
N THR A 40 9.01 11.05 9.40
CA THR A 40 9.06 11.33 10.85
C THR A 40 10.31 10.77 11.53
N PHE A 41 11.06 9.91 10.83
CA PHE A 41 12.28 9.28 11.32
C PHE A 41 13.37 9.25 10.25
N ASP A 42 14.61 9.52 10.64
CA ASP A 42 15.78 9.29 9.79
C ASP A 42 16.51 8.03 10.30
N TYR A 43 16.41 6.95 9.53
CA TYR A 43 17.06 5.68 9.83
C TYR A 43 18.59 5.75 9.83
N ARG A 44 19.19 6.62 9.00
CA ARG A 44 20.64 6.78 8.93
C ARG A 44 21.15 7.56 10.14
N ALA A 45 20.42 8.58 10.57
CA ALA A 45 20.76 9.35 11.76
C ALA A 45 20.29 8.69 13.07
N GLY A 46 19.39 7.71 12.98
CA GLY A 46 18.84 6.99 14.13
C GLY A 46 17.99 7.86 15.06
N LYS A 47 17.34 8.91 14.54
CA LYS A 47 16.58 9.86 15.35
C LYS A 47 15.28 10.32 14.68
N PRO A 48 14.27 10.71 15.47
CA PRO A 48 13.09 11.39 14.95
C PRO A 48 13.49 12.67 14.21
N MET A 49 12.90 12.89 13.05
CA MET A 49 13.15 14.05 12.22
C MET A 49 11.92 14.34 11.36
N LYS A 50 11.56 15.61 11.21
CA LYS A 50 10.50 16.06 10.31
C LYS A 50 11.15 16.61 9.04
N TRP A 51 11.26 15.80 7.99
CA TRP A 51 12.00 16.16 6.76
C TRP A 51 11.16 16.16 5.48
N GLY A 52 9.84 16.04 5.63
CA GLY A 52 8.86 16.18 4.56
C GLY A 52 8.51 17.63 4.23
N GLU A 53 7.98 17.84 3.03
CA GLU A 53 7.56 19.12 2.50
C GLU A 53 6.07 19.07 2.15
N VAL A 54 5.33 20.12 2.53
CA VAL A 54 3.94 20.29 2.11
C VAL A 54 3.94 21.01 0.77
N ALA A 55 3.65 20.27 -0.29
CA ALA A 55 3.70 20.70 -1.67
C ALA A 55 2.29 20.97 -2.20
N HIS A 56 2.18 21.97 -3.08
CA HIS A 56 0.92 22.28 -3.74
C HIS A 56 0.71 21.42 -4.99
N ILE A 57 -0.49 20.87 -5.16
CA ILE A 57 -0.88 20.15 -6.39
C ILE A 57 -1.01 21.16 -7.53
N LEU A 58 -1.92 22.13 -7.39
CA LEU A 58 -1.97 23.36 -8.18
C LEU A 58 -1.15 24.45 -7.50
N PRO A 59 -0.31 25.18 -8.26
CA PRO A 59 0.72 26.01 -7.67
C PRO A 59 0.15 27.20 -6.90
N ALA A 60 0.77 27.52 -5.77
CA ALA A 60 0.52 28.73 -4.99
C ALA A 60 1.01 30.04 -5.64
N SER A 61 1.26 30.03 -6.96
CA SER A 61 1.49 31.22 -7.74
C SER A 61 1.09 30.97 -9.20
N PRO A 62 0.64 32.00 -9.93
CA PRO A 62 0.27 31.86 -11.35
C PRO A 62 1.41 31.38 -12.25
N LYS A 63 2.67 31.52 -11.82
CA LYS A 63 3.88 31.12 -12.55
C LYS A 63 4.46 29.78 -12.10
N GLY A 64 3.82 29.09 -11.16
CA GLY A 64 4.32 27.81 -10.67
C GLY A 64 4.08 26.67 -11.67
N PRO A 65 4.73 25.50 -11.45
CA PRO A 65 4.47 24.30 -12.23
C PRO A 65 2.97 23.99 -12.22
N ARG A 66 2.40 23.61 -13.37
CA ARG A 66 0.95 23.34 -13.56
C ARG A 66 0.01 24.54 -13.39
N GLY A 67 0.51 25.77 -13.40
CA GLY A 67 -0.33 26.97 -13.29
C GLY A 67 -1.36 27.08 -14.42
N ARG A 68 -2.59 27.45 -14.08
CA ARG A 68 -3.68 27.71 -15.03
C ARG A 68 -4.33 29.06 -14.74
N ALA A 69 -4.91 29.68 -15.77
CA ALA A 69 -5.43 31.05 -15.70
C ALA A 69 -6.67 31.19 -14.79
N ASP A 70 -7.38 30.09 -14.55
CA ASP A 70 -8.60 29.98 -13.76
C ASP A 70 -8.34 29.58 -12.29
N HIS A 71 -7.09 29.31 -11.90
CA HIS A 71 -6.75 28.91 -10.53
C HIS A 71 -6.54 30.12 -9.61
N ASP A 72 -7.35 30.22 -8.56
CA ASP A 72 -7.15 31.17 -7.47
C ASP A 72 -6.13 30.64 -6.45
N ALA A 73 -4.86 30.94 -6.69
CA ALA A 73 -3.75 30.52 -5.83
C ALA A 73 -3.88 31.01 -4.37
N GLU A 74 -4.55 32.14 -4.13
CA GLU A 74 -4.75 32.68 -2.78
C GLU A 74 -5.80 31.86 -2.03
N ALA A 75 -6.94 31.59 -2.68
CA ALA A 75 -8.03 30.81 -2.09
C ALA A 75 -7.61 29.36 -1.76
N HIS A 76 -6.73 28.77 -2.57
CA HIS A 76 -6.35 27.36 -2.45
C HIS A 76 -5.01 27.09 -1.73
N THR A 77 -4.28 28.12 -1.29
CA THR A 77 -2.98 27.92 -0.62
C THR A 77 -3.07 27.19 0.72
N ASN A 78 -4.24 27.23 1.37
CA ASN A 78 -4.51 26.58 2.66
C ASN A 78 -5.55 25.45 2.55
N ASP A 79 -5.96 25.11 1.34
CA ASP A 79 -6.89 24.00 1.08
C ASP A 79 -6.13 22.67 1.17
N THR A 80 -6.47 21.84 2.14
CA THR A 80 -5.81 20.54 2.32
C THR A 80 -6.00 19.63 1.10
N ALA A 81 -7.08 19.79 0.33
CA ALA A 81 -7.29 19.00 -0.89
C ALA A 81 -6.31 19.36 -2.02
N ASN A 82 -5.66 20.53 -1.93
CA ASN A 82 -4.64 21.00 -2.87
C ASN A 82 -3.21 20.80 -2.34
N LEU A 83 -3.03 20.08 -1.22
CA LEU A 83 -1.74 19.97 -0.54
C LEU A 83 -1.37 18.51 -0.31
N MET A 84 -0.17 18.13 -0.75
CA MET A 84 0.39 16.80 -0.54
C MET A 84 1.62 16.85 0.38
N LEU A 85 1.81 15.82 1.19
CA LEU A 85 3.06 15.61 1.92
C LEU A 85 4.03 14.77 1.09
N LEU A 86 5.19 15.35 0.76
CA LEU A 86 6.20 14.72 -0.08
C LEU A 86 7.57 14.70 0.59
N CYS A 87 8.40 13.71 0.24
CA CYS A 87 9.82 13.79 0.51
C CYS A 87 10.48 14.79 -0.46
N PRO A 88 11.63 15.41 -0.12
CA PRO A 88 12.29 16.38 -0.99
C PRO A 88 12.59 15.86 -2.40
N GLY A 89 12.93 14.57 -2.52
CA GLY A 89 13.18 13.95 -3.83
C GLY A 89 11.93 13.80 -4.70
N CYS A 90 10.79 13.43 -4.10
CA CYS A 90 9.52 13.35 -4.81
C CYS A 90 8.98 14.74 -5.17
N HIS A 91 9.12 15.72 -4.27
CA HIS A 91 8.71 17.10 -4.53
C HIS A 91 9.49 17.73 -5.68
N ASP A 92 10.83 17.64 -5.65
CA ASP A 92 11.69 18.13 -6.75
C ASP A 92 11.36 17.45 -8.08
N LYS A 93 11.03 16.15 -8.06
CA LYS A 93 10.64 15.40 -9.27
C LYS A 93 9.37 15.95 -9.91
N ILE A 94 8.30 16.17 -9.13
CA ILE A 94 7.02 16.65 -9.69
C ILE A 94 7.09 18.10 -10.16
N ASP A 95 7.95 18.93 -9.55
CA ASP A 95 8.09 20.32 -9.95
C ASP A 95 8.90 20.49 -11.25
N ARG A 96 9.80 19.54 -11.55
CA ARG A 96 10.59 19.54 -12.79
C ARG A 96 9.84 19.02 -14.02
N ASP A 97 8.85 18.15 -13.83
CA ASP A 97 8.11 17.51 -14.91
C ASP A 97 6.59 17.68 -14.74
N ALA A 98 6.11 18.88 -15.01
CA ALA A 98 4.68 19.21 -14.87
C ALA A 98 3.79 18.42 -15.84
N ASP A 99 4.31 18.03 -17.01
CA ASP A 99 3.57 17.28 -18.03
C ASP A 99 3.45 15.79 -17.64
N GLY A 100 4.50 15.21 -17.05
CA GLY A 100 4.48 13.85 -16.51
C GLY A 100 3.74 13.71 -15.17
N TYR A 101 3.49 14.84 -14.49
CA TYR A 101 2.74 14.90 -13.23
C TYR A 101 1.65 15.97 -13.29
N PRO A 102 0.60 15.79 -14.12
CA PRO A 102 -0.47 16.76 -14.23
C PRO A 102 -1.34 16.80 -12.96
N GLU A 103 -2.05 17.91 -12.76
CA GLU A 103 -2.96 18.13 -11.62
C GLU A 103 -3.89 16.93 -11.34
N ASN A 104 -4.60 16.46 -12.36
CA ASN A 104 -5.61 15.42 -12.19
C ASN A 104 -5.00 14.12 -11.62
N ASP A 105 -3.78 13.80 -12.05
CA ASP A 105 -3.07 12.60 -11.58
C ASP A 105 -2.65 12.77 -10.12
N LEU A 106 -2.09 13.92 -9.76
CA LEU A 106 -1.69 14.22 -8.39
C LEU A 106 -2.89 14.27 -7.44
N SER A 107 -3.98 14.91 -7.84
CA SER A 107 -5.25 14.94 -7.08
C SER A 107 -5.81 13.54 -6.87
N GLY A 108 -5.80 12.69 -7.91
CA GLY A 108 -6.21 11.29 -7.80
C GLY A 108 -5.32 10.49 -6.85
N LEU A 109 -4.00 10.66 -6.95
CA LEU A 109 -3.04 10.01 -6.05
C LEU A 109 -3.21 10.45 -4.59
N HIS A 110 -3.41 11.74 -4.36
CA HIS A 110 -3.69 12.31 -3.04
C HIS A 110 -4.95 11.71 -2.42
N GLN A 111 -6.06 11.73 -3.15
CA GLN A 111 -7.33 11.15 -2.69
C GLN A 111 -7.22 9.65 -2.38
N ALA A 112 -6.57 8.89 -3.28
CA ALA A 112 -6.35 7.47 -3.07
C ALA A 112 -5.46 7.20 -1.85
N TYR A 113 -4.47 8.06 -1.58
CA TYR A 113 -3.62 7.97 -0.40
C TYR A 113 -4.41 8.21 0.89
N LEU A 114 -5.14 9.33 0.94
CA LEU A 114 -5.94 9.68 2.11
C LEU A 114 -6.99 8.61 2.42
N GLU A 115 -7.64 8.02 1.41
CA GLU A 115 -8.62 6.95 1.66
C GLU A 115 -7.95 5.69 2.25
N ARG A 116 -6.74 5.33 1.82
CA ARG A 116 -5.99 4.21 2.44
C ARG A 116 -5.70 4.47 3.92
N ILE A 117 -5.27 5.69 4.27
CA ILE A 117 -5.04 6.06 5.67
C ILE A 117 -6.36 6.05 6.46
N ARG A 118 -7.44 6.59 5.87
CA ARG A 118 -8.77 6.61 6.49
C ARG A 118 -9.27 5.21 6.80
N ILE A 119 -9.19 4.28 5.84
CA ILE A 119 -9.58 2.88 6.05
C ILE A 119 -8.76 2.29 7.19
N ALA A 120 -7.43 2.38 7.14
CA ALA A 120 -6.55 1.85 8.19
C ALA A 120 -6.84 2.44 9.58
N ALA A 121 -7.14 3.73 9.66
CA ALA A 121 -7.42 4.42 10.93
C ALA A 121 -8.84 4.15 11.48
N THR A 122 -9.82 3.87 10.61
CA THR A 122 -11.23 3.64 10.99
C THR A 122 -11.58 2.18 11.21
N THR A 123 -10.66 1.25 10.90
CA THR A 123 -10.75 -0.18 11.22
C THR A 123 -9.69 -0.61 12.25
N PRO A 124 -9.60 0.01 13.44
CA PRO A 124 -8.57 -0.33 14.43
C PRO A 124 -8.69 -1.78 14.93
N ASP A 125 -9.89 -2.37 14.84
CA ASP A 125 -10.21 -3.72 15.28
C ASP A 125 -10.26 -4.74 14.13
N GLY A 126 -9.86 -4.36 12.91
CA GLY A 126 -9.92 -5.24 11.72
C GLY A 126 -9.17 -6.56 11.90
N GLY A 127 -8.26 -6.60 12.88
CA GLY A 127 -7.62 -7.80 13.37
C GLY A 127 -6.26 -8.01 12.74
N ARG A 128 -5.43 -8.77 13.46
CA ARG A 128 -4.08 -9.10 13.02
C ARG A 128 -4.11 -10.45 12.33
N ALA A 129 -3.53 -10.53 11.12
CA ALA A 129 -3.44 -11.78 10.38
C ALA A 129 -2.03 -12.02 9.85
N ILE A 130 -1.59 -13.28 9.85
CA ILE A 130 -0.35 -13.68 9.19
C ILE A 130 -0.63 -13.80 7.69
N PRO A 131 0.11 -13.07 6.83
CA PRO A 131 0.00 -13.24 5.39
C PRO A 131 0.51 -14.64 5.00
N LEU A 132 -0.28 -15.43 4.29
CA LEU A 132 0.07 -16.74 3.77
C LEU A 132 -0.14 -16.78 2.25
N ILE A 133 0.96 -16.93 1.53
CA ILE A 133 0.99 -17.07 0.07
C ILE A 133 1.37 -18.50 -0.27
N VAL A 134 0.52 -19.17 -1.03
CA VAL A 134 0.78 -20.54 -1.50
C VAL A 134 0.77 -20.58 -3.01
N GLN A 135 1.87 -21.06 -3.60
CA GLN A 135 2.07 -21.05 -5.04
C GLN A 135 2.61 -22.37 -5.53
N SER A 136 2.25 -22.79 -6.74
CA SER A 136 2.83 -23.98 -7.35
C SER A 136 3.84 -23.64 -8.45
N GLN A 137 4.87 -24.47 -8.60
CA GLN A 137 5.97 -24.25 -9.55
C GLN A 137 5.71 -24.79 -10.96
N HIS A 138 4.46 -25.12 -11.32
CA HIS A 138 4.14 -25.79 -12.59
C HIS A 138 3.37 -24.92 -13.61
N PHE A 139 3.32 -23.61 -13.41
CA PHE A 139 2.61 -22.74 -14.34
C PHE A 139 3.45 -22.41 -15.57
N GLN A 140 2.80 -22.35 -16.74
CA GLN A 140 3.44 -21.94 -18.00
C GLN A 140 3.85 -20.46 -18.01
N THR A 141 3.33 -19.67 -17.06
CA THR A 141 3.63 -18.25 -16.89
C THR A 141 4.20 -17.99 -15.50
N ILE A 142 5.02 -16.94 -15.37
CA ILE A 142 5.43 -16.42 -14.06
C ILE A 142 4.15 -16.07 -13.29
N ASN A 143 3.94 -16.78 -12.19
CA ASN A 143 2.77 -16.67 -11.34
C ASN A 143 3.22 -16.34 -9.92
N ASP A 144 4.22 -15.47 -9.76
CA ASP A 144 4.70 -15.03 -8.46
C ASP A 144 3.71 -14.01 -7.87
N ILE A 145 3.24 -14.26 -6.65
CA ILE A 145 2.41 -13.29 -5.93
C ILE A 145 3.37 -12.54 -4.99
N PRO A 146 3.59 -11.23 -5.22
CA PRO A 146 4.41 -10.41 -4.35
C PRO A 146 3.77 -10.29 -2.97
N VAL A 147 4.58 -10.35 -1.91
CA VAL A 147 4.10 -10.12 -0.54
C VAL A 147 3.43 -8.75 -0.41
N ARG A 148 3.97 -7.73 -1.07
CA ARG A 148 3.43 -6.36 -1.06
C ARG A 148 1.97 -6.30 -1.53
N ASP A 149 1.61 -7.08 -2.53
CA ASP A 149 0.26 -7.06 -3.09
C ASP A 149 -0.72 -7.63 -2.07
N LEU A 150 -0.37 -8.73 -1.41
CA LEU A 150 -1.20 -9.30 -0.33
C LEU A 150 -1.30 -8.34 0.85
N LEU A 151 -0.21 -7.67 1.25
CA LEU A 151 -0.24 -6.67 2.31
C LEU A 151 -1.16 -5.49 1.96
N THR A 152 -1.17 -5.08 0.70
CA THR A 152 -2.03 -4.00 0.20
C THR A 152 -3.50 -4.44 0.23
N ALA A 153 -3.81 -5.65 -0.22
CA ALA A 153 -5.15 -6.22 -0.16
C ALA A 153 -5.63 -6.40 1.29
N MET A 154 -4.77 -6.88 2.18
CA MET A 154 -5.05 -6.97 3.62
C MET A 154 -5.38 -5.60 4.20
N SER A 155 -4.59 -4.58 3.89
CA SER A 155 -4.83 -3.21 4.37
C SER A 155 -6.15 -2.63 3.87
N ALA A 156 -6.56 -2.95 2.64
CA ALA A 156 -7.84 -2.52 2.09
C ALA A 156 -9.04 -3.14 2.84
N GLU A 157 -8.86 -4.33 3.40
CA GLU A 157 -9.84 -5.02 4.26
C GLU A 157 -9.70 -4.64 5.75
N GLY A 158 -8.88 -3.63 6.07
CA GLY A 158 -8.64 -3.19 7.45
C GLY A 158 -7.79 -4.15 8.28
N LEU A 159 -7.14 -5.15 7.67
CA LEU A 159 -6.26 -6.09 8.35
C LEU A 159 -4.86 -5.54 8.51
N THR A 160 -4.28 -5.72 9.70
CA THR A 160 -2.85 -5.46 9.92
C THR A 160 -2.07 -6.76 9.81
N ALA A 161 -1.04 -6.77 8.97
CA ALA A 161 -0.13 -7.91 8.89
C ALA A 161 0.63 -8.11 10.21
N PHE A 162 0.60 -9.34 10.69
CA PHE A 162 1.37 -9.80 11.84
C PHE A 162 2.58 -10.58 11.33
N ASP A 163 3.79 -10.15 11.71
CA ASP A 163 5.05 -10.81 11.37
C ASP A 163 5.35 -10.82 9.85
N GLN A 164 6.46 -11.42 9.43
CA GLN A 164 6.82 -11.57 8.01
C GLN A 164 5.81 -12.48 7.29
N GLY A 165 5.49 -12.22 6.03
CA GLY A 165 4.63 -13.13 5.25
C GLY A 165 5.22 -14.55 5.15
N ILE A 166 4.37 -15.57 5.25
CA ILE A 166 4.70 -16.96 4.91
C ILE A 166 4.50 -17.14 3.41
N LYS A 167 5.51 -17.63 2.71
CA LYS A 167 5.41 -17.96 1.29
C LYS A 167 5.86 -19.40 1.08
N ILE A 168 4.94 -20.26 0.65
CA ILE A 168 5.18 -21.67 0.39
C ILE A 168 5.09 -21.91 -1.12
N ALA A 169 6.13 -22.55 -1.66
CA ALA A 169 6.18 -22.94 -3.06
C ALA A 169 6.06 -24.46 -3.18
N PHE A 170 4.90 -24.94 -3.62
CA PHE A 170 4.72 -26.36 -3.92
C PHE A 170 5.63 -26.78 -5.08
N PRO A 171 6.20 -28.00 -5.01
CA PRO A 171 7.13 -28.48 -6.02
C PRO A 171 6.46 -28.61 -7.39
N ALA A 172 7.23 -28.58 -8.46
CA ALA A 172 6.72 -28.93 -9.78
C ALA A 172 6.47 -30.45 -9.88
N PRO A 173 5.47 -30.91 -10.64
CA PRO A 173 5.30 -32.32 -10.97
C PRO A 173 6.57 -32.88 -11.63
N GLY A 174 6.95 -34.09 -11.22
CA GLY A 174 8.09 -34.78 -11.82
C GLY A 174 7.77 -35.35 -13.21
N PRO A 175 8.68 -36.13 -13.82
CA PRO A 175 8.48 -36.73 -15.14
C PRO A 175 7.25 -37.63 -15.26
N ARG A 176 6.79 -38.20 -14.14
CA ARG A 176 5.58 -39.03 -14.05
C ARG A 176 4.30 -38.21 -13.83
N GLY A 177 4.40 -36.88 -13.85
CA GLY A 177 3.29 -35.97 -13.58
C GLY A 177 2.90 -35.92 -12.10
N ARG A 178 1.60 -35.79 -11.85
CA ARG A 178 1.01 -35.65 -10.50
C ARG A 178 0.72 -37.01 -9.87
N ASP A 179 1.77 -37.79 -9.69
CA ASP A 179 1.72 -39.12 -9.10
C ASP A 179 1.60 -39.08 -7.57
N ALA A 180 1.59 -40.26 -6.92
CA ALA A 180 1.51 -40.35 -5.47
C ALA A 180 2.69 -39.68 -4.75
N ALA A 181 3.89 -39.67 -5.35
CA ALA A 181 5.06 -39.02 -4.77
C ALA A 181 4.94 -37.50 -4.82
N TYR A 182 4.41 -36.94 -5.93
CA TYR A 182 4.08 -35.53 -6.03
C TYR A 182 3.12 -35.08 -4.93
N TRP A 183 2.00 -35.80 -4.75
CA TRP A 183 1.02 -35.45 -3.73
C TRP A 183 1.56 -35.63 -2.31
N GLN A 184 2.45 -36.61 -2.08
CA GLN A 184 3.14 -36.74 -0.80
C GLN A 184 4.06 -35.54 -0.54
N ASN A 185 4.83 -35.07 -1.52
CA ASN A 185 5.68 -33.88 -1.36
C ASN A 185 4.85 -32.62 -1.09
N VAL A 186 3.70 -32.43 -1.75
CA VAL A 186 2.78 -31.33 -1.45
C VAL A 186 2.27 -31.41 -0.01
N LYS A 187 1.91 -32.61 0.45
CA LYS A 187 1.48 -32.85 1.82
C LYS A 187 2.60 -32.53 2.81
N ASP A 188 3.83 -32.92 2.51
CA ASP A 188 5.00 -32.67 3.35
C ASP A 188 5.31 -31.16 3.42
N SER A 189 5.23 -30.42 2.31
CA SER A 189 5.33 -28.95 2.33
C SER A 189 4.28 -28.33 3.26
N ILE A 190 3.03 -28.79 3.22
CA ILE A 190 1.98 -28.28 4.11
C ILE A 190 2.26 -28.67 5.57
N GLN A 191 2.50 -29.95 5.86
CA GLN A 191 2.62 -30.44 7.23
C GLN A 191 3.89 -29.98 7.93
N TYR A 192 5.02 -29.92 7.22
CA TYR A 192 6.30 -29.59 7.83
C TYR A 192 6.65 -28.12 7.66
N GLU A 193 6.39 -27.49 6.52
CA GLU A 193 6.79 -26.10 6.33
C GLU A 193 5.78 -25.14 6.96
N LEU A 194 4.48 -25.28 6.65
CA LEU A 194 3.46 -24.40 7.18
C LEU A 194 3.31 -24.54 8.70
N GLU A 195 3.14 -25.77 9.21
CA GLU A 195 2.93 -25.95 10.64
C GLU A 195 4.12 -25.49 11.49
N GLN A 196 5.36 -25.68 11.01
CA GLN A 196 6.55 -25.19 11.72
C GLN A 196 6.59 -23.66 11.74
N GLN A 197 6.28 -23.01 10.62
CA GLN A 197 6.22 -21.55 10.57
C GLN A 197 5.09 -21.00 11.43
N LEU A 198 3.91 -21.64 11.46
CA LEU A 198 2.81 -21.25 12.33
C LEU A 198 3.12 -21.48 13.82
N LYS A 199 3.72 -22.62 14.19
CA LYS A 199 4.13 -22.92 15.58
C LYS A 199 5.13 -21.92 16.12
N ARG A 200 6.08 -21.45 15.29
CA ARG A 200 7.05 -20.41 15.67
C ARG A 200 6.40 -19.05 15.95
N ARG A 201 5.20 -18.81 15.43
CA ARG A 201 4.52 -17.50 15.43
C ARG A 201 3.23 -17.47 16.24
N GLY A 202 2.78 -18.63 16.72
CA GLY A 202 1.67 -18.75 17.66
C GLY A 202 2.01 -18.13 19.02
N GLY A 203 1.00 -17.56 19.68
CA GLY A 203 1.15 -16.94 20.99
C GLY A 203 1.24 -17.95 22.13
N THR A 204 1.78 -17.51 23.27
CA THR A 204 1.91 -18.26 24.54
C THR A 204 0.57 -18.75 25.10
N TYR A 205 -0.55 -18.20 24.63
CA TYR A 205 -1.91 -18.42 25.15
C TYR A 205 -2.80 -19.33 24.27
N GLY A 206 -2.28 -19.92 23.19
CA GLY A 206 -3.03 -20.91 22.40
C GLY A 206 -4.02 -20.34 21.38
N ASP A 207 -4.15 -19.01 21.28
CA ASP A 207 -4.87 -18.38 20.18
C ASP A 207 -4.08 -18.56 18.88
N SER A 208 -4.68 -19.28 17.93
CA SER A 208 -4.11 -19.41 16.59
C SER A 208 -4.33 -18.09 15.84
N PRO A 209 -3.27 -17.41 15.37
CA PRO A 209 -3.39 -16.14 14.68
C PRO A 209 -4.27 -16.28 13.44
N ALA A 210 -5.03 -15.23 13.11
CA ALA A 210 -5.80 -15.25 11.87
C ALA A 210 -4.86 -15.38 10.67
N LEU A 211 -5.30 -16.03 9.60
CA LEU A 211 -4.51 -16.20 8.38
C LEU A 211 -5.17 -15.42 7.25
N ALA A 212 -4.39 -14.57 6.58
CA ALA A 212 -4.78 -13.95 5.31
C ALA A 212 -4.18 -14.80 4.18
N VAL A 213 -5.01 -15.62 3.52
CA VAL A 213 -4.56 -16.67 2.61
C VAL A 213 -4.82 -16.27 1.17
N VAL A 214 -3.78 -16.33 0.34
CA VAL A 214 -3.90 -16.30 -1.12
C VAL A 214 -3.20 -17.52 -1.71
N GLY A 215 -3.88 -18.20 -2.63
CA GLY A 215 -3.42 -19.44 -3.22
C GLY A 215 -3.48 -19.42 -4.74
N LEU A 216 -2.40 -19.81 -5.39
CA LEU A 216 -2.35 -20.10 -6.82
C LEU A 216 -1.61 -21.42 -7.03
N ALA A 217 -2.35 -22.53 -6.99
CA ALA A 217 -1.81 -23.87 -7.12
C ALA A 217 -2.85 -24.81 -7.74
N ASP A 218 -2.46 -26.07 -7.98
CA ASP A 218 -3.41 -27.14 -8.31
C ASP A 218 -4.58 -27.17 -7.32
N ILE A 219 -5.81 -27.29 -7.81
CA ILE A 219 -7.02 -27.32 -6.97
C ILE A 219 -6.91 -28.36 -5.83
N PRO A 220 -6.45 -29.61 -6.07
CA PRO A 220 -6.29 -30.57 -4.98
C PRO A 220 -5.26 -30.14 -3.93
N ALA A 221 -4.18 -29.44 -4.32
CA ALA A 221 -3.19 -28.93 -3.37
C ALA A 221 -3.79 -27.83 -2.47
N LEU A 222 -4.62 -26.95 -3.04
CA LEU A 222 -5.37 -25.94 -2.27
C LEU A 222 -6.41 -26.57 -1.33
N MET A 223 -7.05 -27.67 -1.75
CA MET A 223 -7.95 -28.43 -0.88
C MET A 223 -7.19 -29.07 0.28
N MET A 224 -6.01 -29.66 0.04
CA MET A 224 -5.15 -30.21 1.09
C MET A 224 -4.68 -29.14 2.08
N LEU A 225 -4.32 -27.95 1.57
CA LEU A 225 -3.97 -26.80 2.39
C LEU A 225 -5.16 -26.39 3.28
N GLY A 226 -6.35 -26.22 2.69
CA GLY A 226 -7.57 -25.87 3.42
C GLY A 226 -7.91 -26.89 4.51
N GLN A 227 -7.72 -28.18 4.23
CA GLN A 227 -7.89 -29.26 5.21
C GLN A 227 -6.89 -29.15 6.38
N SER A 228 -5.63 -28.82 6.10
CA SER A 228 -4.59 -28.72 7.13
C SER A 228 -4.75 -27.48 8.01
N ILE A 229 -5.13 -26.34 7.44
CA ILE A 229 -5.42 -25.11 8.20
C ILE A 229 -6.67 -25.31 9.08
N GLY A 230 -7.66 -26.03 8.56
CA GLY A 230 -8.86 -26.41 9.31
C GLY A 230 -9.72 -25.23 9.78
N ASP A 231 -10.63 -25.52 10.70
CA ASP A 231 -11.51 -24.59 11.42
C ASP A 231 -10.82 -23.91 12.63
N ARG A 232 -9.62 -24.34 13.00
CA ARG A 232 -8.89 -23.89 14.20
C ARG A 232 -8.34 -22.47 14.11
N SER A 233 -8.23 -21.90 12.92
CA SER A 233 -7.72 -20.53 12.71
C SER A 233 -8.74 -19.70 11.95
N LYS A 234 -9.03 -18.49 12.42
CA LYS A 234 -9.79 -17.50 11.64
C LYS A 234 -9.05 -17.27 10.32
N ARG A 235 -9.74 -17.39 9.17
CA ARG A 235 -9.12 -17.27 7.85
C ARG A 235 -9.85 -16.25 7.00
N LEU A 236 -9.07 -15.43 6.30
CA LEU A 236 -9.52 -14.44 5.33
C LEU A 236 -8.94 -14.84 3.98
N ILE A 237 -9.80 -15.07 3.00
CA ILE A 237 -9.39 -15.61 1.70
C ILE A 237 -9.31 -14.46 0.70
N PHE A 238 -8.14 -14.33 0.07
CA PHE A 238 -7.88 -13.40 -1.00
C PHE A 238 -7.76 -14.17 -2.31
N SER A 239 -8.33 -13.61 -3.37
CA SER A 239 -8.30 -14.18 -4.71
C SER A 239 -7.37 -13.38 -5.60
N PHE A 240 -6.48 -14.09 -6.31
CA PHE A 240 -5.59 -13.50 -7.30
C PHE A 240 -6.33 -13.31 -8.63
N HIS A 241 -6.41 -12.06 -9.09
CA HIS A 241 -7.03 -11.68 -10.35
C HIS A 241 -5.97 -11.11 -11.29
N ARG A 242 -5.81 -11.69 -12.48
CA ARG A 242 -4.73 -11.29 -13.42
C ARG A 242 -4.83 -9.83 -13.91
N GLU A 243 -6.04 -9.26 -13.88
CA GLU A 243 -6.31 -7.89 -14.32
C GLU A 243 -6.37 -6.88 -13.16
N HIS A 244 -6.60 -7.34 -11.92
CA HIS A 244 -6.82 -6.49 -10.73
C HIS A 244 -5.92 -6.86 -9.53
N LEU A 245 -4.89 -7.68 -9.75
CA LEU A 245 -3.95 -8.23 -8.76
C LEU A 245 -4.62 -9.10 -7.68
N LEU A 246 -5.26 -8.51 -6.67
CA LEU A 246 -5.87 -9.21 -5.54
C LEU A 246 -7.18 -8.55 -5.08
N CYS A 247 -8.21 -9.36 -4.85
CA CYS A 247 -9.49 -8.94 -4.26
C CYS A 247 -9.87 -9.86 -3.10
N SER A 248 -10.62 -9.37 -2.11
CA SER A 248 -11.22 -10.23 -1.09
C SER A 248 -12.28 -11.14 -1.73
N GLY A 249 -12.21 -12.44 -1.42
CA GLY A 249 -13.21 -13.40 -1.85
C GLY A 249 -14.29 -13.51 -0.79
N LEU A 250 -15.48 -12.98 -1.06
CA LEU A 250 -16.70 -13.39 -0.35
C LEU A 250 -17.15 -14.75 -0.90
N MET A 251 -17.11 -15.78 -0.06
CA MET A 251 -17.93 -16.98 -0.20
C MET A 251 -18.95 -17.01 0.93
#